data_AF-A0A7S3UJI0-F1
#
_entry.id   AF-A0A7S3UJI0-F1
#
_cell.length_a   1.000
_cell.length_b   1.000
_cell.length_c   1.000
_cell.angle_alpha   90.00
_cell.angle_beta   90.00
_cell.angle_gamma   90.00
#
_symmetry.space_group_name_H-M   'P 1'
#
loop_
_entity.id
_entity.type
_entity.pdbx_description
1 polymer ?
#
loop_
_entity_poly.entity_id
_entity_poly.type
_entity_poly.pdbx_seq_one_letter_code
_entity_poly.pdbx_strand_id
1 'polypeptide(L)'
;IGFAAKALKPHVPFQGILLSAEGKAYCSGGDREIVAKNGIGAINCSWNRLDEIPRRMKVPPHNYRLLPMTLVAANPINFGKRGKLCTAEALCAAAYITGYKQFAEDTLNGSFGWGEEFFELNRDVLDLYAQCKNSNEVEDS
;
A
#
# COMPACT_ATOMS: atom_id res chain seq x y z
N ILE A 1 8.70 18.42 -2.65
CA ILE A 1 7.24 18.39 -2.38
C ILE A 1 7.05 17.38 -1.26
N GLY A 2 6.71 17.85 -0.06
CA GLY A 2 6.75 17.02 1.15
C GLY A 2 5.66 15.94 1.19
N PHE A 3 5.98 14.83 1.84
CA PHE A 3 5.04 13.80 2.23
C PHE A 3 3.88 14.42 3.02
N ALA A 4 2.67 14.35 2.46
CA ALA A 4 1.46 14.78 3.13
C ALA A 4 0.55 13.55 3.38
N ALA A 5 0.86 12.77 4.41
CA ALA A 5 -0.11 11.82 4.94
C ALA A 5 -1.17 12.59 5.74
N LYS A 6 -2.43 12.41 5.35
CA LYS A 6 -3.57 13.02 6.04
C LYS A 6 -4.44 11.92 6.64
N ALA A 7 -4.70 12.02 7.95
CA ALA A 7 -5.71 11.19 8.58
C ALA A 7 -7.10 11.55 8.05
N LEU A 8 -7.83 10.55 7.53
CA LEU A 8 -9.21 10.69 7.09
C LEU A 8 -10.14 10.01 8.10
N LYS A 9 -11.27 10.66 8.39
CA LYS A 9 -12.32 10.02 9.19
C LYS A 9 -13.07 9.01 8.31
N PRO A 10 -13.51 7.85 8.83
CA PRO A 10 -14.19 6.80 8.05
C PRO A 10 -15.39 7.23 7.19
N HIS A 11 -16.10 8.27 7.62
CA HIS A 11 -17.28 8.79 6.92
C HIS A 11 -16.96 9.80 5.82
N VAL A 12 -15.68 10.19 5.67
CA VAL A 12 -15.23 11.09 4.60
C VAL A 12 -15.07 10.28 3.31
N PRO A 13 -15.69 10.70 2.20
CA PRO A 13 -15.51 10.04 0.92
C PRO A 13 -14.04 10.04 0.50
N PHE A 14 -13.55 8.91 0.01
CA PHE A 14 -12.21 8.78 -0.55
C PHE A 14 -12.27 8.05 -1.89
N GLN A 15 -11.75 8.71 -2.93
CA GLN A 15 -11.81 8.26 -4.33
C GLN A 15 -10.50 7.62 -4.80
N GLY A 16 -9.50 7.55 -3.92
CA GLY A 16 -8.23 6.89 -4.20
C GLY A 16 -8.32 5.40 -3.95
N ILE A 17 -7.16 4.75 -4.01
CA ILE A 17 -7.05 3.32 -3.75
C ILE A 17 -6.96 3.08 -2.25
N LEU A 18 -7.81 2.19 -1.73
CA LEU A 18 -7.77 1.79 -0.33
C LEU A 18 -7.15 0.40 -0.21
N LEU A 19 -6.00 0.32 0.45
CA LEU A 19 -5.38 -0.94 0.83
C LEU A 19 -6.19 -1.58 1.96
N SER A 20 -6.76 -2.75 1.70
CA SER A 20 -7.62 -3.47 2.64
C SER A 20 -7.67 -4.96 2.31
N ALA A 21 -7.73 -5.80 3.35
CA ALA A 21 -7.95 -7.23 3.22
C ALA A 21 -9.30 -7.60 2.58
N GLU A 22 -10.25 -6.65 2.53
CA GLU A 22 -11.54 -6.82 1.84
C GLU A 22 -11.44 -6.58 0.32
N GLY A 23 -10.28 -6.16 -0.18
CA GLY A 23 -10.04 -6.01 -1.60
C GLY A 23 -10.18 -7.33 -2.36
N LYS A 24 -10.64 -7.24 -3.60
CA LYS A 24 -10.75 -8.39 -4.52
C LYS A 24 -9.76 -8.34 -5.69
N ALA A 25 -8.99 -7.25 -5.77
CA ALA A 25 -8.03 -7.01 -6.82
C ALA A 25 -6.69 -6.59 -6.20
N TYR A 26 -5.58 -7.03 -6.77
CA TYR A 26 -4.25 -6.61 -6.36
C TYR A 26 -3.92 -5.22 -6.90
N CYS A 27 -3.14 -4.47 -6.11
CA CYS A 27 -2.52 -3.24 -6.58
C CYS A 27 -1.54 -3.56 -7.71
N SER A 28 -1.64 -2.83 -8.83
CA SER A 28 -0.82 -3.04 -10.02
C SER A 28 -0.38 -1.71 -10.64
N GLY A 29 0.51 -1.73 -11.63
CA GLY A 29 0.88 -0.54 -12.38
C GLY A 29 -0.29 0.17 -13.07
N GLY A 30 -1.37 -0.55 -13.40
CA GLY A 30 -2.59 0.01 -14.00
C GLY A 30 -3.36 0.99 -13.10
N ASP A 31 -3.08 0.99 -11.81
CA ASP A 31 -3.70 1.86 -10.82
C ASP A 31 -3.13 3.29 -10.79
N ARG A 32 -2.05 3.54 -11.56
CA ARG A 32 -1.28 4.79 -11.56
C ARG A 32 -2.12 6.06 -11.70
N GLU A 33 -3.10 6.07 -12.60
CA GLU A 33 -3.94 7.25 -12.84
C GLU A 33 -4.85 7.58 -11.66
N ILE A 34 -5.42 6.56 -11.01
CA ILE A 34 -6.25 6.72 -9.82
C ILE A 34 -5.39 7.27 -8.68
N VAL A 35 -4.18 6.73 -8.49
CA VAL A 35 -3.22 7.21 -7.51
C VAL A 35 -2.81 8.66 -7.78
N ALA A 36 -2.54 9.01 -9.04
CA ALA A 36 -2.17 10.37 -9.43
C ALA A 36 -3.22 11.40 -9.01
N LYS A 37 -4.49 11.07 -9.25
CA LYS A 37 -5.62 11.99 -9.07
C LYS A 37 -6.12 12.02 -7.62
N ASN A 38 -6.15 10.88 -6.96
CA ASN A 38 -6.90 10.70 -5.72
C ASN A 38 -6.06 10.11 -4.56
N GLY A 39 -4.84 9.64 -4.81
CA GLY A 39 -3.92 9.11 -3.80
C GLY A 39 -4.19 7.67 -3.36
N ILE A 40 -3.45 7.26 -2.32
CA ILE A 40 -3.50 5.93 -1.70
C ILE A 40 -3.90 6.09 -0.23
N GLY A 41 -4.79 5.23 0.25
CA GLY A 41 -5.21 5.12 1.64
C GLY A 41 -4.92 3.74 2.19
N ALA A 42 -4.66 3.67 3.50
CA ALA A 42 -4.53 2.44 4.24
C ALA A 42 -5.23 2.60 5.60
N ILE A 43 -5.74 1.51 6.14
CA ILE A 43 -6.41 1.52 7.45
C ILE A 43 -5.36 1.35 8.54
N ASN A 44 -5.14 2.39 9.34
CA ASN A 44 -4.22 2.37 10.48
C ASN A 44 -4.99 2.12 11.78
N CYS A 45 -5.25 0.87 12.11
CA CYS A 45 -5.90 0.47 13.36
C CYS A 45 -5.03 -0.50 14.15
N SER A 46 -5.10 -0.44 15.49
CA SER A 46 -4.65 -1.55 16.31
C SER A 46 -5.67 -2.70 16.20
N TRP A 47 -5.20 -3.95 16.29
CA TRP A 47 -6.06 -5.15 16.26
C TRP A 47 -7.22 -5.09 17.25
N ASN A 48 -7.02 -4.40 18.39
CA ASN A 48 -8.02 -4.24 19.44
C ASN A 48 -9.15 -3.25 19.10
N ARG A 49 -9.11 -2.59 17.94
CA ARG A 49 -10.08 -1.57 17.53
C ARG A 49 -10.73 -1.87 16.17
N LEU A 50 -10.63 -3.13 15.72
CA LEU A 50 -11.29 -3.57 14.49
C LEU A 50 -12.80 -3.35 14.53
N ASP A 51 -13.43 -3.58 15.68
CA ASP A 51 -14.87 -3.39 15.88
C ASP A 51 -15.32 -1.92 15.77
N GLU A 52 -14.39 -0.97 15.89
CA GLU A 52 -14.66 0.46 15.74
C GLU A 52 -14.58 0.94 14.29
N ILE A 53 -14.00 0.13 13.39
CA ILE A 53 -13.97 0.46 11.97
C ILE A 53 -15.38 0.25 11.43
N PRO A 54 -16.01 1.29 10.85
CA PRO A 54 -17.31 1.12 10.24
C PRO A 54 -17.26 0.03 9.19
N ARG A 55 -18.23 -0.90 9.22
CA ARG A 55 -18.37 -1.99 8.22
C ARG A 55 -18.37 -1.50 6.77
N ARG A 56 -18.58 -0.21 6.54
CA ARG A 56 -18.50 0.42 5.21
C ARG A 56 -17.77 1.77 5.32
N MET A 57 -16.55 1.81 4.81
CA MET A 57 -15.87 3.05 4.47
C MET A 57 -16.53 3.68 3.24
N LYS A 58 -16.56 5.02 3.14
CA LYS A 58 -17.06 5.73 1.94
C LYS A 58 -16.03 5.71 0.79
N VAL A 59 -15.69 4.51 0.33
CA VAL A 59 -14.77 4.26 -0.79
C VAL A 59 -15.50 3.45 -1.86
N PRO A 60 -15.35 3.77 -3.15
CA PRO A 60 -15.92 2.95 -4.22
C PRO A 60 -15.48 1.48 -4.09
N PRO A 61 -16.39 0.49 -4.17
CA PRO A 61 -16.04 -0.92 -3.99
C PRO A 61 -14.92 -1.42 -4.92
N HIS A 62 -14.82 -0.85 -6.13
CA HIS A 62 -13.79 -1.19 -7.11
C HIS A 62 -12.43 -0.54 -6.85
N ASN A 63 -12.29 0.30 -5.81
CA ASN A 63 -11.02 0.94 -5.43
C ASN A 63 -10.29 0.24 -4.28
N TYR A 64 -10.88 -0.83 -3.73
CA TYR A 64 -10.20 -1.65 -2.73
C TYR A 64 -9.12 -2.47 -3.42
N ARG A 65 -7.91 -2.47 -2.86
CA ARG A 65 -6.76 -3.22 -3.35
C ARG A 65 -6.10 -4.06 -2.27
N LEU A 66 -5.61 -5.23 -2.69
CA LEU A 66 -4.73 -6.09 -1.92
C LEU A 66 -3.28 -5.79 -2.28
N LEU A 67 -2.38 -6.02 -1.32
CA LEU A 67 -0.96 -6.19 -1.59
C LEU A 67 -0.64 -7.69 -1.55
N PRO A 68 0.19 -8.20 -2.47
CA PRO A 68 0.62 -9.60 -2.44
C PRO A 68 1.32 -9.95 -1.11
N MET A 69 1.00 -11.13 -0.58
CA MET A 69 1.62 -11.63 0.66
C MET A 69 3.10 -11.97 0.51
N THR A 70 3.60 -12.02 -0.73
CA THR A 70 5.00 -12.27 -1.09
C THR A 70 5.95 -11.23 -0.50
N LEU A 71 5.49 -9.99 -0.34
CA LEU A 71 6.26 -8.88 0.23
C LEU A 71 6.70 -9.17 1.67
N VAL A 72 7.95 -8.87 1.97
CA VAL A 72 8.62 -9.13 3.24
C VAL A 72 8.75 -7.83 4.02
N ALA A 73 8.39 -7.86 5.31
CA ALA A 73 8.53 -6.73 6.20
C ALA A 73 9.99 -6.47 6.58
N ALA A 74 10.39 -5.18 6.59
CA ALA A 74 11.62 -4.68 7.19
C ALA A 74 11.38 -3.94 8.51
N ASN A 75 10.12 -3.69 8.88
CA ASN A 75 9.80 -3.06 10.16
C ASN A 75 10.32 -3.89 11.36
N PRO A 76 10.79 -3.26 12.46
CA PRO A 76 11.41 -3.95 13.59
C PRO A 76 10.54 -4.99 14.29
N ILE A 77 9.20 -4.89 14.17
CA ILE A 77 8.26 -5.78 14.84
C ILE A 77 8.11 -7.10 14.09
N ASN A 78 8.13 -7.05 12.75
CA ASN A 78 7.82 -8.19 11.89
C ASN A 78 8.92 -8.49 10.87
N PHE A 79 10.15 -8.02 11.09
CA PHE A 79 11.29 -8.21 10.20
C PHE A 79 11.37 -9.65 9.66
N GLY A 80 11.49 -9.78 8.34
CA GLY A 80 11.61 -11.07 7.63
C GLY A 80 10.29 -11.83 7.46
N LYS A 81 9.16 -11.35 8.00
CA LYS A 81 7.85 -12.01 7.86
C LYS A 81 7.12 -11.54 6.60
N ARG A 82 6.64 -12.52 5.83
CA ARG A 82 5.81 -12.31 4.63
C ARG A 82 4.43 -11.75 4.98
N GLY A 83 3.97 -10.75 4.22
CA GLY A 83 2.64 -10.14 4.34
C GLY A 83 2.37 -9.40 5.66
N LYS A 84 3.40 -9.17 6.50
CA LYS A 84 3.28 -8.50 7.81
C LYS A 84 3.83 -7.08 7.77
N LEU A 85 3.51 -6.38 6.69
CA LEU A 85 3.86 -4.98 6.48
C LEU A 85 3.17 -4.09 7.50
N CYS A 86 3.86 -3.05 7.96
CA CYS A 86 3.24 -1.93 8.65
C CYS A 86 2.56 -0.99 7.64
N THR A 87 1.73 -0.07 8.13
CA THR A 87 0.98 0.87 7.29
C THR A 87 1.90 1.69 6.38
N ALA A 88 3.07 2.10 6.86
CA ALA A 88 4.03 2.88 6.09
C ALA A 88 4.62 2.07 4.92
N GLU A 89 5.05 0.83 5.19
CA GLU A 89 5.55 -0.08 4.16
C GLU A 89 4.47 -0.38 3.11
N ALA A 90 3.23 -0.66 3.54
CA ALA A 90 2.13 -0.93 2.64
C ALA A 90 1.83 0.26 1.71
N LEU A 91 1.78 1.48 2.25
CA LEU A 91 1.57 2.70 1.45
C LEU A 91 2.72 2.92 0.46
N CYS A 92 3.97 2.74 0.89
CA CYS A 92 5.13 2.93 0.04
C CYS A 92 5.25 1.83 -1.03
N ALA A 93 4.92 0.58 -0.71
CA ALA A 93 4.84 -0.51 -1.68
C ALA A 93 3.82 -0.21 -2.78
N ALA A 94 2.61 0.23 -2.41
CA ALA A 94 1.59 0.60 -3.39
C ALA A 94 2.01 1.81 -4.24
N ALA A 95 2.66 2.81 -3.63
CA ALA A 95 3.22 3.94 -4.38
C ALA A 95 4.30 3.49 -5.36
N TYR A 96 5.17 2.56 -4.96
CA TYR A 96 6.21 1.99 -5.81
C TYR A 96 5.60 1.24 -7.00
N ILE A 97 4.67 0.31 -6.74
CA ILE A 97 3.98 -0.50 -7.74
C ILE A 97 3.24 0.37 -8.76
N THR A 98 2.63 1.48 -8.32
CA THR A 98 1.95 2.43 -9.22
C THR A 98 2.90 3.39 -9.96
N GLY A 99 4.21 3.16 -9.87
CA GLY A 99 5.24 3.87 -10.62
C GLY A 99 5.71 5.18 -9.97
N TYR A 100 5.49 5.36 -8.67
CA TYR A 100 6.02 6.48 -7.88
C TYR A 100 7.22 6.02 -7.03
N LYS A 101 8.17 5.32 -7.66
CA LYS A 101 9.32 4.67 -7.01
C LYS A 101 10.13 5.62 -6.14
N GLN A 102 10.64 6.71 -6.72
CA GLN A 102 11.43 7.71 -6.00
C GLN A 102 10.68 8.29 -4.81
N PHE A 103 9.39 8.59 -4.98
CA PHE A 103 8.56 9.11 -3.90
C PHE A 103 8.43 8.10 -2.76
N ALA A 104 8.24 6.82 -3.07
CA ALA A 104 8.17 5.76 -2.07
C ALA A 104 9.50 5.60 -1.30
N GLU A 105 10.62 5.56 -2.03
CA GLU A 105 11.98 5.45 -1.47
C GLU A 105 12.30 6.64 -0.57
N ASP A 106 12.16 7.88 -1.07
CA ASP A 106 12.40 9.10 -0.29
C ASP A 106 11.53 9.17 0.97
N THR A 107 10.27 8.74 0.86
CA THR A 107 9.30 8.77 1.96
C THR A 107 9.68 7.82 3.09
N LEU A 108 9.95 6.55 2.76
CA LEU A 108 10.23 5.54 3.77
C LEU A 108 11.62 5.77 4.39
N ASN A 109 12.63 6.06 3.57
CA ASN A 109 14.01 6.29 4.01
C ASN A 109 14.12 7.57 4.85
N GLY A 110 13.40 8.63 4.48
CA GLY A 110 13.38 9.87 5.24
C GLY A 110 12.64 9.78 6.58
N SER A 111 11.78 8.77 6.75
CA SER A 111 10.95 8.60 7.96
C SER A 111 11.49 7.51 8.89
N PHE A 112 12.17 6.50 8.36
CA PHE A 112 12.59 5.30 9.10
C PHE A 112 13.99 4.85 8.70
N GLY A 113 14.84 4.56 9.69
CA GLY A 113 16.20 4.05 9.45
C GLY A 113 16.30 2.66 8.82
N TRP A 114 15.18 1.93 8.73
CA TRP A 114 15.06 0.63 8.05
C TRP A 114 14.37 0.74 6.68
N GLY A 115 14.07 1.95 6.20
CA GLY A 115 13.34 2.14 4.95
C GLY A 115 14.05 1.56 3.74
N GLU A 116 15.38 1.69 3.68
CA GLU A 116 16.18 1.19 2.56
C GLU A 116 16.13 -0.34 2.48
N GLU A 117 16.28 -1.00 3.63
CA GLU A 117 16.16 -2.45 3.78
C GLU A 117 14.83 -2.98 3.25
N PHE A 118 13.72 -2.25 3.44
CA PHE A 118 12.42 -2.65 2.87
C PHE A 118 12.47 -2.75 1.35
N PHE A 119 13.08 -1.77 0.68
CA PHE A 119 13.18 -1.80 -0.77
C PHE A 119 14.23 -2.81 -1.25
N GLU A 120 15.34 -2.98 -0.54
CA GLU A 120 16.32 -4.02 -0.88
C GLU A 120 15.73 -5.43 -0.82
N LEU A 121 15.00 -5.75 0.25
CA LEU A 121 14.35 -7.06 0.42
C LEU A 121 13.31 -7.37 -0.65
N ASN A 122 12.68 -6.35 -1.24
CA ASN A 122 11.52 -6.50 -2.10
C ASN A 122 11.70 -5.99 -3.52
N ARG A 123 12.90 -5.51 -3.90
CA ARG A 123 13.13 -4.75 -5.15
C ARG A 123 12.63 -5.50 -6.38
N ASP A 124 13.06 -6.74 -6.56
CA ASP A 124 12.70 -7.56 -7.72
C ASP A 124 11.19 -7.77 -7.82
N VAL A 125 10.54 -8.04 -6.68
CA VAL A 125 9.09 -8.28 -6.59
C VAL A 125 8.30 -7.00 -6.85
N LEU A 126 8.74 -5.87 -6.29
CA LEU A 126 8.13 -4.56 -6.51
C LEU A 126 8.28 -4.12 -7.97
N ASP A 127 9.45 -4.37 -8.58
CA ASP A 127 9.71 -4.07 -9.98
C ASP A 127 8.88 -4.93 -10.93
N LEU A 128 8.67 -6.21 -10.59
CA LEU A 128 7.77 -7.11 -11.32
C LEU A 128 6.33 -6.59 -11.27
N TYR A 129 5.81 -6.33 -10.07
CA TYR A 129 4.43 -5.85 -9.90
C TYR A 129 4.19 -4.47 -10.50
N ALA A 130 5.21 -3.61 -10.57
CA ALA A 130 5.13 -2.33 -11.26
C ALA A 130 4.96 -2.46 -12.78
N GLN A 131 5.33 -3.60 -13.37
CA GLN A 131 5.14 -3.88 -14.80
C GLN A 131 3.76 -4.47 -15.10
N CYS A 132 3.10 -5.09 -14.11
CA CYS A 132 1.76 -5.64 -14.26
C CYS A 132 0.73 -4.54 -14.51
N LYS A 133 -0.15 -4.73 -15.49
CA LYS A 133 -1.18 -3.77 -15.89
C LYS A 133 -2.50 -3.94 -15.15
N ASN A 134 -2.71 -5.09 -14.51
CA ASN A 134 -3.96 -5.43 -13.85
C ASN A 134 -3.72 -6.46 -12.74
N SER A 135 -4.78 -6.71 -11.97
CA SER A 135 -4.77 -7.65 -10.84
C SER A 135 -4.40 -9.08 -11.23
N ASN A 136 -4.83 -9.57 -12.40
CA ASN A 136 -4.60 -10.95 -12.80
C ASN A 136 -3.11 -11.16 -13.09
N GLU A 137 -2.46 -10.21 -13.77
CA GLU A 137 -1.02 -10.26 -14.02
C GLU A 137 -0.21 -10.29 -12.72
N VAL A 138 -0.66 -9.59 -11.67
CA VAL A 138 -0.01 -9.64 -10.34
C VAL A 138 -0.20 -10.99 -9.66
N GLU A 139 -1.36 -11.62 -9.85
CA GLU A 139 -1.67 -12.93 -9.27
C GLU A 139 -0.91 -14.08 -9.94
N ASP A 140 -0.69 -13.96 -11.26
CA ASP A 140 0.04 -14.95 -12.07
C ASP A 140 1.57 -14.82 -11.98
N SER A 141 2.07 -13.78 -11.30
CA SER A 141 3.50 -13.44 -11.12
C SER A 141 4.15 -14.11 -9.91
#